data_AF-A0A8C4QH88-F1
#
_entry.id   AF-A0A8C4QH88-F1
#
_cell.length_a   1.000
_cell.length_b   1.000
_cell.length_c   1.000
_cell.angle_alpha   90.00
_cell.angle_beta   90.00
_cell.angle_gamma   90.00
#
_symmetry.space_group_name_H-M   'P 1'
#
loop_
_entity.id
_entity.type
_entity.pdbx_description
1 polymer ?
#
loop_
_entity_poly.entity_id
_entity_poly.type
_entity_poly.pdbx_seq_one_letter_code
_entity_poly.pdbx_strand_id
1 'polypeptide(L)'
;MGLEAHCWELSHNKLREISANTFSGLNGLQTLLLQYNQLTHASEEIFIHLPLLTFLRIHGNPWSCDCALREIIWWLQLPGNHQMGLYATCSSPEHIVGTTLKQVQINSLCENKVLPVYNHESVAGITLVCCLNSGQYLLNKFTQ
;
A
#
# COMPACT_ATOMS: atom_id res chain seq x y z
N MET A 1 22.26 -17.52 -12.13
CA MET A 1 21.72 -17.58 -10.75
C MET A 1 21.72 -16.15 -10.23
N GLY A 2 20.61 -15.44 -10.45
CA GLY A 2 20.51 -14.00 -10.19
C GLY A 2 20.19 -13.76 -8.72
N LEU A 3 20.80 -12.73 -8.14
CA LEU A 3 20.55 -12.28 -6.78
C LEU A 3 19.09 -11.84 -6.68
N GLU A 4 18.22 -12.66 -6.08
CA GLU A 4 16.89 -12.21 -5.71
C GLU A 4 17.05 -11.05 -4.71
N ALA A 5 16.37 -9.93 -4.94
CA ALA A 5 16.37 -8.83 -3.98
C ALA A 5 15.47 -9.22 -2.81
N HIS A 6 16.08 -9.59 -1.68
CA HIS A 6 15.35 -9.99 -0.47
C HIS A 6 14.88 -8.78 0.34
N CYS A 7 15.41 -7.59 0.07
CA CYS A 7 15.11 -6.36 0.78
C CYS A 7 14.96 -5.17 -0.19
N TRP A 8 13.93 -4.35 0.03
CA TRP A 8 13.71 -3.07 -0.63
C TRP A 8 13.67 -1.96 0.41
N GLU A 9 14.60 -1.02 0.27
CA GLU A 9 14.76 0.13 1.15
C GLU A 9 14.30 1.41 0.44
N LEU A 10 13.19 1.97 0.89
CA LEU A 10 12.55 3.16 0.36
C LEU A 10 12.23 4.19 1.46
N SER A 11 12.76 4.00 2.66
CA SER A 11 12.53 4.91 3.80
C SER A 11 13.16 6.29 3.59
N HIS A 12 12.69 7.27 4.38
CA HIS A 12 13.17 8.65 4.35
C HIS A 12 13.05 9.35 2.98
N ASN A 13 12.03 8.99 2.22
CA ASN A 13 11.70 9.64 0.96
C ASN A 13 10.45 10.52 1.10
N LYS A 14 9.92 10.98 -0.04
CA LYS A 14 8.70 11.81 -0.10
C LYS A 14 7.58 11.08 -0.85
N LEU A 15 7.55 9.75 -0.77
CA LEU A 15 6.53 8.93 -1.43
C LEU A 15 5.16 9.24 -0.83
N ARG A 16 4.19 9.53 -1.69
CA ARG A 16 2.80 9.84 -1.29
C ARG A 16 1.83 8.72 -1.62
N GLU A 17 2.20 7.88 -2.57
CA GLU A 17 1.41 6.77 -3.07
C GLU A 17 2.35 5.64 -3.49
N ILE A 18 1.85 4.42 -3.40
CA ILE A 18 2.49 3.21 -3.94
C ILE A 18 1.43 2.52 -4.79
N SER A 19 1.70 2.36 -6.08
CA SER A 19 0.77 1.66 -6.96
C SER A 19 0.81 0.15 -6.69
N ALA A 20 -0.32 -0.53 -6.86
CA ALA A 20 -0.46 -1.99 -6.67
C ALA A 20 0.65 -2.80 -7.37
N ASN A 21 1.07 -2.34 -8.55
CA ASN A 21 2.05 -3.04 -9.38
C ASN A 21 3.51 -2.66 -9.08
N THR A 22 3.77 -1.75 -8.13
CA THR A 22 5.13 -1.26 -7.82
C THR A 22 6.09 -2.41 -7.47
N PHE A 23 5.59 -3.44 -6.79
CA PHE A 23 6.38 -4.59 -6.37
C PHE A 23 6.11 -5.87 -7.18
N SER A 24 5.41 -5.75 -8.31
CA SER A 24 5.11 -6.90 -9.16
C SER A 24 6.38 -7.58 -9.67
N GLY A 25 6.45 -8.90 -9.58
CA GLY A 25 7.62 -9.69 -9.97
C GLY A 25 8.72 -9.79 -8.92
N LEU A 26 8.61 -9.08 -7.78
CA LEU A 26 9.53 -9.22 -6.64
C LEU A 26 9.11 -10.37 -5.72
N ASN A 27 8.92 -11.56 -6.30
CA ASN A 27 8.40 -12.74 -5.61
C ASN A 27 9.30 -13.20 -4.44
N GLY A 28 10.60 -12.87 -4.50
CA GLY A 28 11.60 -13.16 -3.48
C GLY A 28 11.72 -12.12 -2.36
N LEU A 29 10.92 -11.05 -2.38
CA LEU A 29 11.07 -9.95 -1.43
C LEU A 29 10.61 -10.37 -0.02
N GLN A 30 11.50 -10.23 0.96
CA GLN A 30 11.26 -10.56 2.37
C GLN A 30 11.13 -9.33 3.26
N THR A 31 11.81 -8.24 2.91
CA THR A 31 11.85 -7.02 3.70
C THR A 31 11.47 -5.81 2.85
N LEU A 32 10.50 -5.02 3.33
CA LEU A 32 10.09 -3.76 2.73
C LEU A 32 10.11 -2.63 3.77
N LEU A 33 10.91 -1.61 3.51
CA LEU A 33 11.13 -0.48 4.41
C LEU A 33 10.60 0.80 3.76
N LEU A 34 9.52 1.33 4.32
CA LEU A 34 8.76 2.48 3.82
C LEU A 34 8.63 3.59 4.87
N GLN A 35 9.28 3.44 6.03
CA GLN A 35 9.16 4.39 7.13
C GLN A 35 9.61 5.81 6.75
N TYR A 36 9.03 6.82 7.40
CA TYR A 36 9.37 8.23 7.17
C TYR A 36 9.18 8.68 5.70
N ASN A 37 8.00 8.38 5.14
CA ASN A 37 7.52 8.89 3.86
C ASN A 37 6.28 9.80 4.09
N GLN A 38 5.50 10.07 3.04
CA GLN A 38 4.28 10.88 3.08
C GLN A 38 3.04 10.05 2.69
N LEU A 39 3.07 8.74 2.95
CA LEU A 39 1.97 7.84 2.63
C LEU A 39 0.79 8.10 3.56
N THR A 40 -0.37 8.35 2.98
CA THR A 40 -1.63 8.51 3.74
C THR A 40 -2.47 7.24 3.69
N HIS A 41 -2.37 6.49 2.60
CA HIS A 41 -3.09 5.25 2.34
C HIS A 41 -2.18 4.25 1.62
N ALA A 42 -2.59 2.99 1.62
CA ALA A 42 -2.01 1.95 0.79
C ALA A 42 -3.10 0.94 0.44
N SER A 43 -3.05 0.37 -0.76
CA SER A 43 -3.95 -0.73 -1.17
C SER A 43 -3.48 -2.04 -0.55
N GLU A 44 -4.34 -3.03 -0.31
CA GLU A 44 -3.86 -4.38 0.07
C GLU A 44 -3.14 -5.09 -1.08
N GLU A 45 -3.42 -4.67 -2.32
CA GLU A 45 -2.92 -5.31 -3.55
C GLU A 45 -1.39 -5.30 -3.63
N ILE A 46 -0.74 -4.28 -3.06
CA ILE A 46 0.73 -4.26 -2.93
C ILE A 46 1.28 -5.43 -2.12
N PHE A 47 0.52 -5.98 -1.17
CA PHE A 47 0.92 -7.12 -0.35
C PHE A 47 0.51 -8.47 -0.95
N ILE A 48 -0.55 -8.51 -1.76
CA ILE A 48 -0.96 -9.72 -2.50
C ILE A 48 0.18 -10.22 -3.41
N HIS A 49 0.98 -9.30 -3.95
CA HIS A 49 2.11 -9.63 -4.81
C HIS A 49 3.41 -10.03 -4.08
N LEU A 50 3.40 -10.08 -2.74
CA LEU A 50 4.60 -10.29 -1.93
C LEU A 50 4.46 -11.49 -0.97
N PRO A 51 4.37 -12.73 -1.51
CA PRO A 51 4.06 -13.93 -0.72
C PRO A 51 5.13 -14.30 0.31
N LEU A 52 6.37 -13.82 0.14
CA LEU A 52 7.49 -14.09 1.02
C LEU A 52 7.82 -12.92 1.96
N LEU A 53 7.00 -11.87 1.98
CA LEU A 53 7.23 -10.72 2.84
C LEU A 53 7.10 -11.15 4.30
N THR A 54 8.16 -10.93 5.08
CA THR A 54 8.22 -11.26 6.51
C THR A 54 8.43 -10.01 7.37
N PHE A 55 8.95 -8.92 6.79
CA PHE A 55 9.22 -7.69 7.52
C PHE A 55 8.75 -6.45 6.76
N LEU A 56 7.89 -5.67 7.40
CA LEU A 56 7.35 -4.42 6.85
C LEU A 56 7.48 -3.29 7.87
N ARG A 57 8.15 -2.20 7.49
CA ARG A 57 8.15 -0.95 8.27
C ARG A 57 7.43 0.17 7.52
N ILE A 58 6.41 0.71 8.16
CA ILE A 58 5.55 1.76 7.59
C ILE A 58 5.32 2.93 8.57
N HIS A 59 5.97 2.92 9.74
CA HIS A 59 5.83 4.00 10.73
C HIS A 59 6.39 5.34 10.23
N GLY A 60 6.00 6.45 10.88
CA GLY A 60 6.45 7.78 10.46
C GLY A 60 5.85 8.26 9.13
N ASN A 61 4.75 7.65 8.69
CA ASN A 61 3.92 8.10 7.59
C ASN A 61 2.60 8.70 8.13
N PRO A 62 2.02 9.71 7.47
CA PRO A 62 0.78 10.36 7.89
C PRO A 62 -0.48 9.54 7.57
N TRP A 63 -0.60 8.33 8.13
CA TRP A 63 -1.71 7.41 7.85
C TRP A 63 -3.08 8.01 8.18
N SER A 64 -3.98 8.03 7.19
CA SER A 64 -5.39 8.40 7.40
C SER A 64 -6.18 7.15 7.73
N CYS A 65 -6.53 7.01 9.00
CA CYS A 65 -7.33 5.90 9.51
C CYS A 65 -8.81 6.13 9.24
N ASP A 66 -9.16 6.09 7.96
CA ASP A 66 -10.52 6.11 7.45
C ASP A 66 -10.82 4.83 6.65
N CYS A 67 -11.95 4.82 5.95
CA CYS A 67 -12.40 3.65 5.21
C CYS A 67 -11.43 3.18 4.11
N ALA A 68 -10.60 4.08 3.54
CA ALA A 68 -9.63 3.71 2.51
C ALA A 68 -8.40 2.98 3.07
N LEU A 69 -8.14 3.06 4.38
CA LEU A 69 -7.07 2.31 5.06
C LEU A 69 -7.56 0.99 5.67
N ARG A 70 -8.86 0.67 5.55
CA ARG A 70 -9.50 -0.50 6.17
C ARG A 70 -8.76 -1.81 5.85
N GLU A 71 -8.45 -2.05 4.59
CA GLU A 71 -7.84 -3.32 4.16
C GLU A 71 -6.42 -3.50 4.71
N ILE A 72 -5.64 -2.42 4.79
CA ILE A 72 -4.31 -2.46 5.41
C ILE A 72 -4.40 -2.76 6.89
N ILE A 73 -5.33 -2.11 7.60
CA ILE A 73 -5.54 -2.35 9.02
C ILE A 73 -5.97 -3.80 9.26
N TRP A 74 -6.89 -4.32 8.44
CA TRP A 74 -7.31 -5.72 8.48
C TRP A 74 -6.13 -6.67 8.26
N TRP A 75 -5.34 -6.45 7.21
CA TRP A 75 -4.18 -7.29 6.91
C TRP A 75 -3.15 -7.26 8.04
N LEU A 76 -2.85 -6.09 8.63
CA LEU A 76 -1.90 -5.95 9.74
C LEU A 76 -2.35 -6.68 11.02
N GLN A 77 -3.65 -6.88 11.20
CA GLN A 77 -4.24 -7.54 12.37
C GLN A 77 -4.36 -9.06 12.21
N LEU A 78 -4.09 -9.62 11.04
CA LEU A 78 -4.05 -11.07 10.85
C LEU A 78 -2.99 -11.72 11.77
N PRO A 79 -3.27 -12.90 12.35
CA PRO A 79 -2.35 -13.57 13.29
C PRO A 79 -0.93 -13.78 12.73
N GLY A 80 -0.81 -14.04 11.43
CA GLY A 80 0.49 -14.21 10.75
C GLY A 80 1.34 -12.93 10.69
N ASN A 81 0.70 -11.75 10.75
CA ASN A 81 1.31 -10.45 10.50
C ASN A 81 1.73 -9.71 11.79
N HIS A 82 1.94 -10.45 12.88
CA HIS A 82 2.30 -9.92 14.19
C HIS A 82 3.55 -9.02 14.20
N GLN A 83 4.48 -9.17 13.25
CA GLN A 83 5.67 -8.31 13.09
C GLN A 83 5.51 -7.17 12.07
N MET A 84 4.42 -7.14 11.30
CA MET A 84 4.21 -6.16 10.23
C MET A 84 3.75 -4.80 10.78
N GLY A 85 4.30 -3.70 10.26
CA GLY A 85 3.80 -2.35 10.56
C GLY A 85 3.90 -1.94 12.03
N LEU A 86 4.90 -2.46 12.75
CA LEU A 86 5.14 -2.08 14.14
C LEU A 86 5.38 -0.57 14.27
N TYR A 87 4.78 0.03 15.30
CA TYR A 87 4.83 1.48 15.59
C TYR A 87 4.16 2.40 14.57
N ALA A 88 3.47 1.87 13.55
CA ALA A 88 2.67 2.71 12.68
C ALA A 88 1.42 3.20 13.42
N THR A 89 1.16 4.50 13.35
CA THR A 89 0.06 5.17 14.05
C THR A 89 -0.77 6.03 13.09
N CYS A 90 -2.04 6.23 13.44
CA CYS A 90 -2.92 7.16 12.74
C CYS A 90 -2.44 8.61 12.91
N SER A 91 -2.51 9.39 11.83
CA SER A 91 -2.29 10.85 11.82
C SER A 91 -3.58 11.62 11.51
N SER A 92 -4.62 10.94 11.03
CA SER A 92 -5.97 11.44 10.92
C SER A 92 -6.97 10.28 11.00
N PRO A 93 -8.26 10.54 11.26
CA PRO A 93 -8.83 11.79 11.78
C PRO A 93 -8.40 12.13 13.22
N GLU A 94 -8.62 13.38 13.65
CA GLU A 94 -8.12 13.96 14.92
C GLU A 94 -8.40 13.09 16.15
N HIS A 95 -9.60 12.52 16.25
CA HIS A 95 -10.05 11.75 17.41
C HIS A 95 -9.35 10.39 17.59
N ILE A 96 -8.54 9.94 16.62
CA ILE A 96 -7.75 8.70 16.73
C ILE A 96 -6.26 8.89 16.45
N VAL A 97 -5.78 10.14 16.38
CA VAL A 97 -4.36 10.45 16.20
C VAL A 97 -3.52 9.75 17.27
N GLY A 98 -2.39 9.16 16.85
CA GLY A 98 -1.48 8.43 17.72
C GLY A 98 -1.89 6.98 18.02
N THR A 99 -3.10 6.56 17.65
CA THR A 99 -3.53 5.16 17.80
C THR A 99 -2.71 4.26 16.88
N THR A 100 -2.16 3.16 17.41
CA THR A 100 -1.42 2.18 16.60
C THR A 100 -2.36 1.52 15.59
N LEU A 101 -1.95 1.37 14.33
CA LEU A 101 -2.78 0.75 13.28
C LEU A 101 -3.33 -0.63 13.68
N LYS A 102 -2.53 -1.42 14.40
CA LYS A 102 -2.92 -2.74 14.93
C LYS A 102 -4.01 -2.72 16.02
N GLN A 103 -4.26 -1.57 16.63
CA GLN A 103 -5.23 -1.39 17.71
C GLN A 103 -6.51 -0.71 17.22
N VAL A 104 -6.55 -0.26 15.97
CA VAL A 104 -7.72 0.41 15.39
C VAL A 104 -8.87 -0.60 15.24
N GLN A 105 -10.05 -0.21 15.69
CA GLN A 105 -11.27 -0.99 15.51
C GLN A 105 -11.68 -0.90 14.03
N ILE A 106 -11.55 -2.00 13.29
CA ILE A 106 -11.84 -2.04 11.84
C ILE A 106 -13.27 -1.59 11.52
N ASN A 107 -14.24 -1.97 12.37
CA ASN A 107 -15.65 -1.70 12.12
C ASN A 107 -15.99 -0.20 12.19
N SER A 108 -15.25 0.58 12.99
CA SER A 108 -15.51 2.02 13.16
C SER A 108 -14.91 2.89 12.05
N LEU A 109 -14.04 2.35 11.20
CA LEU A 109 -13.37 3.12 10.13
C LEU A 109 -14.33 3.61 9.03
N CYS A 110 -15.46 2.92 8.84
CA CYS A 110 -16.44 3.21 7.79
C CYS A 110 -17.84 3.54 8.34
N GLU A 111 -17.96 3.86 9.63
CA GLU A 111 -19.26 3.93 10.34
C GLU A 111 -20.15 5.13 9.98
N ASN A 112 -19.85 5.88 8.90
CA ASN A 112 -20.68 6.98 8.40
C ASN A 112 -20.80 7.03 6.87
N LYS A 113 -20.97 5.88 6.21
CA LYS A 113 -21.53 5.86 4.85
C LYS A 113 -22.73 4.94 4.77
N VAL A 114 -23.90 5.54 4.51
CA VAL A 114 -24.89 4.88 3.65
C VAL A 114 -24.12 4.46 2.40
N LEU A 115 -24.02 3.15 2.17
CA LEU A 115 -23.40 2.60 0.98
C LEU A 115 -24.05 3.28 -0.24
N PRO A 116 -23.30 3.94 -1.14
CA PRO A 116 -23.85 4.23 -2.44
C PRO A 116 -24.19 2.87 -3.06
N VAL A 117 -25.45 2.70 -3.46
CA VAL A 117 -25.87 1.57 -4.28
C VAL A 117 -25.03 1.62 -5.55
N TYR A 118 -23.98 0.81 -5.62
CA TYR A 118 -23.22 0.62 -6.84
C TYR A 118 -24.06 -0.26 -7.77
N ASN A 119 -24.70 0.37 -8.74
CA ASN A 119 -25.18 -0.36 -9.91
C ASN A 119 -23.94 -0.88 -10.63
N HIS A 120 -23.76 -2.21 -10.65
CA HIS A 120 -22.76 -2.85 -11.49
C HIS A 120 -23.09 -2.61 -12.96
N GLU A 121 -22.59 -1.53 -13.54
CA GLU A 121 -22.40 -1.45 -14.99
C GLU A 121 -20.97 -1.86 -15.32
N SER A 122 -20.90 -2.91 -16.13
CA SER A 122 -19.65 -3.47 -16.64
C SER A 122 -19.01 -2.45 -17.57
N VAL A 123 -17.81 -1.97 -17.25
CA VAL A 123 -16.99 -1.23 -18.23
C VAL A 123 -15.89 -2.16 -18.71
N ALA A 124 -16.14 -2.75 -19.87
CA ALA A 124 -15.13 -3.43 -20.66
C ALA A 124 -14.24 -2.38 -21.36
N GLY A 125 -12.93 -2.62 -21.31
CA GLY A 125 -11.97 -2.04 -22.26
C GLY A 125 -11.03 -1.01 -21.65
N ILE A 126 -9.82 -1.44 -21.29
CA ILE A 126 -8.62 -0.59 -21.40
C ILE A 126 -7.47 -1.42 -21.96
N THR A 127 -6.82 -0.85 -22.97
CA THR A 127 -5.75 -1.40 -23.79
C THR A 127 -4.42 -1.48 -23.02
N LEU A 128 -3.72 -2.60 -23.17
CA LEU A 128 -2.35 -2.83 -22.69
C LEU A 128 -1.33 -2.06 -23.54
N VAL A 129 -0.41 -1.33 -22.90
CA VAL A 129 0.86 -0.92 -23.50
C VAL A 129 1.98 -1.67 -22.78
N CYS A 130 2.56 -2.66 -23.46
CA CYS A 130 3.79 -3.33 -23.02
C CYS A 130 5.01 -2.46 -23.37
N CYS A 131 5.94 -2.29 -22.42
CA CYS A 131 7.32 -1.94 -22.76
C CYS A 131 8.16 -3.22 -22.79
N LEU A 132 8.59 -3.62 -23.99
CA LEU A 132 9.59 -4.67 -24.19
C LEU A 132 10.98 -4.11 -23.90
N ASN A 133 11.81 -4.98 -23.31
CA ASN A 133 13.22 -4.75 -22.99
C ASN A 133 14.01 -4.16 -24.17
N SER A 134 14.46 -2.93 -24.04
CA SER A 134 15.83 -2.50 -24.36
C SER A 134 15.96 -1.03 -23.99
N GLY A 135 16.99 -0.70 -23.20
CA GLY A 135 17.17 0.65 -22.67
C GLY A 135 17.22 1.71 -23.78
N GLN A 136 16.27 2.64 -23.74
CA GLN A 136 16.41 4.02 -24.21
C GLN A 136 15.23 4.86 -23.70
N TYR A 137 15.56 6.02 -23.13
CA TYR A 137 14.61 7.05 -22.75
C TYR A 137 13.90 7.60 -23.98
N LEU A 138 12.57 7.63 -23.97
CA LEU A 138 11.82 8.59 -24.77
C LEU A 138 10.67 9.17 -23.95
N LEU A 139 10.86 10.42 -23.53
CA LEU A 139 9.75 11.34 -23.31
C LEU A 139 8.90 11.37 -24.58
N ASN A 140 7.58 11.24 -24.45
CA ASN A 140 6.67 11.98 -25.31
C ASN A 140 5.42 12.36 -24.52
N LYS A 141 5.28 13.68 -24.32
CA LYS A 141 3.99 14.33 -24.08
C LYS A 141 3.04 13.93 -25.20
N PHE A 142 1.76 13.72 -24.91
CA PHE A 142 0.70 14.31 -25.73
C PHE A 142 -0.51 14.65 -24.86
N THR A 143 -0.78 15.95 -24.80
CA THR A 143 -2.09 16.57 -24.58
C THR A 143 -3.15 15.89 -25.44
N GLN A 144 -4.25 15.42 -24.86
CA GLN A 144 -5.52 16.15 -24.73
C GLN A 144 -6.45 15.38 -23.80
#